data_AF-A0A1H4CIG3-F1
#
_entry.id   AF-A0A1H4CIG3-F1
#
_cell.length_a   1.000
_cell.length_b   1.000
_cell.length_c   1.000
_cell.angle_alpha   90.00
_cell.angle_beta   90.00
_cell.angle_gamma   90.00
#
_symmetry.space_group_name_H-M   'P 1'
#
loop_
_entity.id
_entity.type
_entity.pdbx_description
1 polymer ?
#
loop_
_entity_poly.entity_id
_entity_poly.type
_entity_poly.pdbx_seq_one_letter_code
_entity_poly.pdbx_strand_id
1 'polypeptide(L)'
;MKTMKLLRNMDKHTKNGLVSMMCWILFLIVLYGTYSYVQDAPLKGLLDKETGGLISLAFFVVWALIWFAIGRHYSRDYEQKKEACRNQYPSVSDELLNKAFRDEYFSKIAKMLSCVFFFSVLAYVAANVREEVSTRNCIYIGVLMSLSILTYWYYKTHSIAKLN
;
A
#
# COMPACT_ATOMS: atom_id res chain seq x y z
N MET A 1 -7.63 24.75 15.65
CA MET A 1 -6.55 24.70 16.68
C MET A 1 -6.54 23.40 17.52
N LYS A 2 -7.69 22.82 17.89
CA LYS A 2 -7.79 21.58 18.71
C LYS A 2 -7.25 20.31 18.01
N THR A 3 -7.47 20.19 16.70
CA THR A 3 -7.02 19.07 15.85
C THR A 3 -5.50 18.99 15.68
N MET A 4 -4.81 20.13 15.52
CA MET A 4 -3.34 20.19 15.49
C MET A 4 -2.69 19.77 16.82
N LYS A 5 -3.34 20.06 17.95
CA LYS A 5 -2.87 19.65 19.28
C LYS A 5 -3.05 18.14 19.51
N LEU A 6 -4.15 17.57 19.03
CA LEU A 6 -4.39 16.11 19.02
C LEU A 6 -3.39 15.35 18.17
N LEU A 7 -3.12 15.83 16.95
CA LEU A 7 -2.10 15.23 16.08
C LEU A 7 -0.70 15.29 16.71
N ARG A 8 -0.37 16.33 17.47
CA ARG A 8 0.94 16.44 18.14
C ARG A 8 1.14 15.36 19.21
N ASN A 9 0.12 15.09 20.04
CA ASN A 9 0.18 14.12 21.15
C ASN A 9 -0.10 12.66 20.76
N MET A 10 -0.40 12.39 19.50
CA MET A 10 -0.65 11.03 19.05
C MET A 10 0.60 10.15 19.08
N ASP A 11 0.39 8.90 19.49
CA ASP A 11 1.35 7.80 19.39
C ASP A 11 1.95 7.71 17.98
N LYS A 12 3.27 7.56 17.92
CA LYS A 12 4.06 7.52 16.67
C LYS A 12 3.58 6.42 15.72
N HIS A 13 3.24 5.25 16.25
CA HIS A 13 2.78 4.14 15.43
C HIS A 13 1.39 4.40 14.84
N THR A 14 0.53 5.06 15.61
CA THR A 14 -0.79 5.52 15.15
C THR A 14 -0.64 6.56 14.04
N LYS A 15 0.31 7.50 14.15
CA LYS A 15 0.64 8.44 13.08
C LYS A 15 1.10 7.72 11.81
N ASN A 16 1.99 6.74 11.94
CA ASN A 16 2.49 5.97 10.80
C ASN A 16 1.39 5.13 10.13
N GLY A 17 0.46 4.59 10.92
CA GLY A 17 -0.76 3.96 10.40
C GLY A 17 -1.60 4.94 9.57
N LEU A 18 -1.84 6.14 10.09
CA LEU A 18 -2.58 7.17 9.35
C LEU A 18 -1.88 7.59 8.06
N VAL A 19 -0.56 7.74 8.07
CA VAL A 19 0.23 8.05 6.86
C VAL A 19 0.07 6.93 5.83
N SER A 20 0.20 5.66 6.23
CA SER A 20 0.00 4.52 5.32
C SER A 20 -1.40 4.50 4.70
N MET A 21 -2.42 4.72 5.52
CA MET A 21 -3.80 4.85 5.05
C MET A 21 -3.98 6.00 4.06
N MET A 22 -3.45 7.19 4.37
CA MET A 22 -3.54 8.36 3.49
C MET A 22 -2.81 8.14 2.16
N CYS A 23 -1.62 7.54 2.18
CA CYS A 23 -0.91 7.19 0.95
C CYS A 23 -1.72 6.23 0.08
N TRP A 24 -2.37 5.24 0.69
CA TRP A 24 -3.21 4.30 -0.04
C TRP A 24 -4.46 4.96 -0.64
N ILE A 25 -5.14 5.80 0.14
CA ILE A 25 -6.30 6.57 -0.34
C ILE A 25 -5.90 7.47 -1.51
N LEU A 26 -4.77 8.17 -1.41
CA LEU A 26 -4.26 9.01 -2.50
C LEU A 26 -3.96 8.18 -3.76
N PHE A 27 -3.34 7.00 -3.60
CA PHE A 27 -3.12 6.07 -4.70
C PHE A 27 -4.43 5.67 -5.39
N LEU A 28 -5.46 5.32 -4.63
CA LEU A 28 -6.78 4.99 -5.20
C LEU A 28 -7.43 6.19 -5.90
N ILE A 29 -7.34 7.39 -5.33
CA ILE A 29 -7.87 8.60 -5.97
C ILE A 29 -7.19 8.85 -7.32
N VAL A 30 -5.87 8.68 -7.41
CA VAL A 30 -5.14 8.82 -8.68
C VAL A 30 -5.55 7.71 -9.65
N LEU A 31 -5.61 6.46 -9.19
CA LEU A 31 -5.95 5.30 -10.02
C LEU A 31 -7.37 5.38 -10.60
N TYR A 32 -8.35 5.76 -9.79
CA TYR A 32 -9.74 5.89 -10.21
C TYR A 32 -10.05 7.24 -10.87
N GLY A 33 -9.33 8.30 -10.50
CA GLY A 33 -9.43 9.60 -11.15
C GLY A 33 -8.97 9.53 -12.61
N THR A 34 -7.82 8.88 -12.84
CA THR A 34 -7.33 8.56 -14.19
C THR A 34 -8.30 7.64 -14.94
N TYR A 35 -8.92 6.68 -14.25
CA TYR A 35 -9.93 5.78 -14.84
C TYR A 35 -11.14 6.56 -15.36
N SER A 36 -11.70 7.43 -14.52
CA SER A 36 -12.88 8.23 -14.84
C SER A 36 -12.56 9.24 -15.96
N TYR A 37 -11.39 9.87 -15.91
CA TYR A 37 -10.94 10.82 -16.94
C TYR A 37 -10.79 10.16 -18.31
N VAL A 38 -10.19 8.96 -18.38
CA VAL A 38 -10.00 8.25 -19.66
C VAL A 38 -11.32 7.72 -20.23
N GLN A 39 -12.35 7.52 -19.40
CA GLN A 39 -13.63 6.96 -19.83
C GLN A 39 -14.71 7.98 -20.16
N ASP A 40 -14.50 9.28 -19.89
CA ASP A 40 -15.57 10.28 -19.83
C ASP A 40 -16.79 9.79 -19.02
N ALA A 41 -16.55 8.87 -18.08
CA ALA A 41 -17.58 8.19 -17.33
C ALA A 41 -17.65 8.77 -15.93
N PRO A 42 -18.85 9.11 -15.43
CA PRO A 42 -19.00 9.61 -14.08
C PRO A 42 -18.58 8.54 -13.07
N LEU A 43 -17.87 8.94 -12.01
CA LEU A 43 -17.51 8.12 -10.83
C LEU A 43 -18.70 7.35 -10.23
N LYS A 44 -19.93 7.71 -10.60
CA LYS A 44 -21.17 7.00 -10.30
C LYS A 44 -21.14 5.51 -10.72
N GLY A 45 -20.32 5.12 -11.70
CA GLY A 45 -20.14 3.70 -12.06
C GLY A 45 -19.37 2.87 -11.02
N LEU A 46 -18.70 3.50 -10.07
CA LEU A 46 -17.93 2.86 -8.99
C LEU A 46 -18.79 2.53 -7.76
N LEU A 47 -19.90 3.25 -7.63
CA LEU A 47 -20.92 3.00 -6.63
C LEU A 47 -21.82 1.90 -7.16
N ASP A 48 -21.89 0.79 -6.43
CA ASP A 48 -22.82 -0.28 -6.74
C ASP A 48 -24.25 0.27 -6.86
N LYS A 49 -24.87 0.09 -8.01
CA LYS A 49 -26.22 0.60 -8.29
C LYS A 49 -27.26 -0.17 -7.48
N GLU A 50 -27.02 -1.43 -7.17
CA GLU A 50 -27.98 -2.29 -6.46
C GLU A 50 -28.14 -1.87 -5.00
N THR A 51 -27.05 -1.45 -4.34
CA THR A 51 -27.08 -0.97 -2.95
C THR A 51 -26.97 0.55 -2.80
N GLY A 52 -27.10 1.31 -3.89
CA GLY A 52 -26.92 2.76 -3.87
C GLY A 52 -25.52 3.20 -3.44
N GLY A 53 -24.52 2.33 -3.59
CA GLY A 53 -23.11 2.59 -3.26
C GLY A 53 -22.69 2.22 -1.84
N LEU A 54 -23.57 1.68 -1.00
CA LEU A 54 -23.26 1.30 0.38
C LEU A 54 -22.17 0.22 0.47
N ILE A 55 -22.25 -0.82 -0.36
CA ILE A 55 -21.24 -1.90 -0.36
C ILE A 55 -19.87 -1.37 -0.80
N SER A 56 -19.83 -0.57 -1.88
CA SER A 56 -18.59 0.05 -2.35
C SER A 56 -17.95 0.94 -1.28
N LEU A 57 -18.76 1.71 -0.54
CA LEU A 57 -18.30 2.57 0.54
C LEU A 57 -17.77 1.75 1.73
N ALA A 58 -18.50 0.72 2.15
CA ALA A 58 -18.08 -0.16 3.25
C ALA A 58 -16.77 -0.87 2.91
N PHE A 59 -16.64 -1.38 1.68
CA PHE A 59 -15.39 -1.96 1.19
C PHE A 59 -14.24 -0.96 1.25
N PHE A 60 -14.44 0.27 0.76
CA PHE A 60 -13.43 1.31 0.81
C PHE A 60 -12.96 1.64 2.24
N VAL A 61 -13.90 1.74 3.19
CA VAL A 61 -13.59 2.00 4.60
C VAL A 61 -12.83 0.84 5.23
N VAL A 62 -13.29 -0.39 5.06
CA VAL A 62 -12.60 -1.60 5.56
C VAL A 62 -11.19 -1.67 5.00
N TRP A 63 -11.05 -1.41 3.70
CA TRP A 63 -9.75 -1.45 3.03
C TRP A 63 -8.80 -0.36 3.53
N ALA A 64 -9.31 0.86 3.77
CA ALA A 64 -8.52 1.93 4.40
C ALA A 64 -8.06 1.55 5.82
N LEU A 65 -8.93 0.91 6.61
CA LEU A 65 -8.59 0.43 7.96
C LEU A 65 -7.53 -0.68 7.94
N ILE A 66 -7.54 -1.56 6.94
CA ILE A 66 -6.49 -2.57 6.74
C ILE A 66 -5.14 -1.87 6.54
N TRP A 67 -5.06 -0.86 5.66
CA TRP A 67 -3.81 -0.12 5.44
C TRP A 67 -3.35 0.67 6.67
N PHE A 68 -4.30 1.23 7.43
CA PHE A 68 -3.99 1.81 8.74
C PHE A 68 -3.36 0.78 9.69
N ALA A 69 -3.97 -0.40 9.81
CA ALA A 69 -3.49 -1.48 10.68
C ALA A 69 -2.12 -1.98 10.25
N ILE A 70 -1.89 -2.16 8.94
CA ILE A 70 -0.60 -2.52 8.35
C ILE A 70 0.46 -1.48 8.75
N GLY A 71 0.24 -0.19 8.46
CA GLY A 71 1.22 0.86 8.76
C GLY A 71 1.55 0.94 10.25
N ARG A 72 0.54 0.80 11.11
CA ARG A 72 0.73 0.78 12.57
C ARG A 72 1.50 -0.46 13.03
N HIS A 73 1.13 -1.64 12.57
CA HIS A 73 1.75 -2.91 12.95
C HIS A 73 3.21 -2.95 12.54
N TYR A 74 3.50 -2.65 11.27
CA TYR A 74 4.86 -2.62 10.74
C TYR A 74 5.72 -1.58 11.47
N SER A 75 5.16 -0.41 11.81
CA SER A 75 5.91 0.59 12.58
C SER A 75 6.29 0.10 13.98
N ARG A 76 5.44 -0.68 14.66
CA ARG A 76 5.75 -1.27 15.96
C ARG A 76 6.80 -2.38 15.85
N ASP A 77 6.58 -3.30 14.91
CA ASP A 77 7.46 -4.44 14.66
C ASP A 77 8.89 -3.96 14.31
N TYR A 78 8.99 -2.91 13.49
CA TYR A 78 10.25 -2.25 13.16
C TYR A 78 11.01 -1.76 14.40
N GLU A 79 10.33 -1.03 15.28
CA GLU A 79 10.96 -0.40 16.44
C GLU A 79 11.42 -1.46 17.46
N GLN A 80 10.59 -2.46 17.72
CA GLN A 80 10.92 -3.57 18.62
C GLN A 80 12.11 -4.39 18.13
N LYS A 81 12.12 -4.77 16.83
CA LYS A 81 13.23 -5.55 16.27
C LYS A 81 14.52 -4.75 16.20
N LYS A 82 14.42 -3.46 15.91
CA LYS A 82 15.57 -2.55 15.89
C LYS A 82 16.22 -2.43 17.27
N GLU A 83 15.41 -2.23 18.31
CA GLU A 83 15.89 -2.13 19.68
C GLU A 83 16.52 -3.44 20.17
N ALA A 84 15.89 -4.59 19.88
CA ALA A 84 16.46 -5.90 20.18
C ALA A 84 17.83 -6.12 19.50
N CYS A 85 17.95 -5.75 18.22
CA CYS A 85 19.21 -5.88 17.47
C CYS A 85 20.30 -4.94 17.99
N ARG A 86 19.95 -3.71 18.38
CA ARG A 86 20.87 -2.75 19.01
C ARG A 86 21.44 -3.29 20.32
N ASN A 87 20.61 -3.93 21.13
CA ASN A 87 21.04 -4.54 22.40
C ASN A 87 21.92 -5.79 22.18
N GLN A 88 21.66 -6.54 21.11
CA GLN A 88 22.43 -7.75 20.77
C GLN A 88 23.80 -7.42 20.14
N TYR A 89 23.90 -6.32 19.39
CA TYR A 89 25.11 -5.91 18.67
C TYR A 89 25.49 -4.45 18.97
N PRO A 90 25.94 -4.13 20.20
CA PRO A 90 26.24 -2.76 20.61
C PRO A 90 27.42 -2.12 19.87
N SER A 91 28.27 -2.93 19.21
CA SER A 91 29.41 -2.46 18.41
C SER A 91 29.03 -2.01 16.99
N VAL A 92 27.81 -2.31 16.53
CA VAL A 92 27.34 -1.90 15.19
C VAL A 92 26.91 -0.44 15.25
N SER A 93 27.40 0.38 14.31
CA SER A 93 27.01 1.80 14.24
C SER A 93 25.50 1.95 14.04
N ASP A 94 24.89 2.90 14.74
CA ASP A 94 23.46 3.21 14.61
C ASP A 94 23.08 3.56 13.15
N GLU A 95 24.00 4.12 12.36
CA GLU A 95 23.76 4.44 10.94
C GLU A 95 23.56 3.18 10.08
N LEU A 96 24.48 2.21 10.17
CA LEU A 96 24.35 0.91 9.50
C LEU A 96 23.08 0.17 9.93
N LEU A 97 22.79 0.18 11.24
CA LEU A 97 21.59 -0.44 11.78
C LEU A 97 20.33 0.23 11.22
N ASN A 98 20.25 1.56 11.24
CA ASN A 98 19.13 2.32 10.67
C ASN A 98 18.90 2.00 9.20
N LYS A 99 19.97 1.95 8.41
CA LYS A 99 19.91 1.65 6.98
C LYS A 99 19.39 0.24 6.73
N ALA A 100 19.99 -0.77 7.36
CA ALA A 100 19.59 -2.17 7.19
C ALA A 100 18.12 -2.40 7.57
N PHE A 101 17.70 -1.88 8.72
CA PHE A 101 16.31 -2.00 9.15
C PHE A 101 15.34 -1.29 8.19
N ARG A 102 15.70 -0.09 7.72
CA ARG A 102 14.88 0.66 6.76
C ARG A 102 14.71 -0.12 5.46
N ASP A 103 15.79 -0.66 4.93
CA ASP A 103 15.77 -1.40 3.67
C ASP A 103 14.91 -2.68 3.79
N GLU A 104 15.04 -3.42 4.90
CA GLU A 104 14.20 -4.59 5.19
C GLU A 104 12.72 -4.22 5.39
N TYR A 105 12.45 -3.10 6.05
CA TYR A 105 11.09 -2.58 6.24
C TYR A 105 10.40 -2.29 4.91
N PHE A 106 11.04 -1.50 4.05
CA PHE A 106 10.49 -1.19 2.73
C PHE A 106 10.43 -2.42 1.84
N SER A 107 11.38 -3.34 1.97
CA SER A 107 11.37 -4.62 1.25
C SER A 107 10.11 -5.44 1.55
N LYS A 108 9.74 -5.60 2.84
CA LYS A 108 8.52 -6.30 3.23
C LYS A 108 7.25 -5.64 2.72
N ILE A 109 7.18 -4.31 2.78
CA ILE A 109 6.05 -3.54 2.23
C ILE A 109 5.97 -3.73 0.72
N ALA A 110 7.10 -3.67 0.01
CA ALA A 110 7.15 -3.86 -1.43
C ALA A 110 6.70 -5.28 -1.84
N LYS A 111 7.07 -6.31 -1.08
CA LYS A 111 6.55 -7.68 -1.30
C LYS A 111 5.04 -7.74 -1.19
N MET A 112 4.49 -7.16 -0.12
CA MET A 112 3.05 -7.11 0.12
C MET A 112 2.33 -6.33 -0.99
N LEU A 113 2.85 -5.17 -1.39
CA LEU A 113 2.32 -4.38 -2.51
C LEU A 113 2.35 -5.16 -3.83
N SER A 114 3.43 -5.90 -4.10
CA SER A 114 3.53 -6.76 -5.28
C SER A 114 2.39 -7.78 -5.33
N CYS A 115 2.15 -8.48 -4.22
CA CYS A 115 1.02 -9.41 -4.11
C CYS A 115 -0.32 -8.69 -4.32
N VAL A 116 -0.54 -7.53 -3.69
CA VAL A 116 -1.78 -6.76 -3.84
C VAL A 116 -2.00 -6.36 -5.30
N PHE A 117 -0.98 -5.84 -5.99
CA PHE A 117 -1.09 -5.47 -7.40
C PHE A 117 -1.32 -6.67 -8.30
N PHE A 118 -0.64 -7.80 -8.05
CA PHE A 118 -0.87 -9.03 -8.79
C PHE A 118 -2.30 -9.55 -8.67
N PHE A 119 -2.85 -9.64 -7.45
CA PHE A 119 -4.24 -10.04 -7.25
C PHE A 119 -5.23 -9.01 -7.80
N SER A 120 -4.86 -7.72 -7.80
CA SER A 120 -5.67 -6.67 -8.42
C SER A 120 -5.79 -6.86 -9.94
N VAL A 121 -4.74 -7.35 -10.62
CA VAL A 121 -4.83 -7.72 -12.04
C VAL A 121 -5.86 -8.82 -12.25
N LEU A 122 -5.80 -9.90 -11.47
CA LEU A 122 -6.73 -11.02 -11.58
C LEU A 122 -8.18 -10.58 -11.34
N ALA A 123 -8.40 -9.80 -10.29
CA ALA A 123 -9.72 -9.24 -9.97
C ALA A 123 -10.23 -8.30 -11.07
N TYR A 124 -9.36 -7.43 -11.60
CA TYR A 124 -9.72 -6.51 -12.68
C TYR A 124 -10.12 -7.27 -13.95
N VAL A 125 -9.32 -8.26 -14.37
CA VAL A 125 -9.60 -9.10 -15.54
C VAL A 125 -10.95 -9.81 -15.38
N ALA A 126 -11.17 -10.48 -14.25
CA ALA A 126 -12.41 -11.19 -13.99
C ALA A 126 -13.66 -10.28 -14.00
N ALA A 127 -13.52 -9.04 -13.53
CA ALA A 127 -14.63 -8.09 -13.46
C ALA A 127 -14.90 -7.37 -14.80
N ASN A 128 -13.86 -7.07 -15.58
CA ASN A 128 -13.94 -6.11 -16.70
C ASN A 128 -13.63 -6.69 -18.08
N VAL A 129 -13.04 -7.88 -18.20
CA VAL A 129 -12.69 -8.50 -19.48
C VAL A 129 -13.67 -9.64 -19.73
N ARG A 130 -14.65 -9.42 -20.62
CA ARG A 130 -15.70 -10.42 -20.94
C ARG A 130 -15.60 -10.98 -22.35
N GLU A 131 -15.42 -10.12 -23.35
CA GLU A 131 -15.42 -10.55 -24.76
C GLU A 131 -14.21 -9.99 -25.52
N GLU A 132 -14.08 -8.66 -25.63
CA GLU A 132 -12.93 -8.03 -26.30
C GLU A 132 -11.99 -7.30 -25.34
N VAL A 133 -10.69 -7.47 -25.59
CA VAL A 133 -9.64 -6.75 -24.87
C VAL A 133 -9.46 -5.36 -25.48
N SER A 134 -10.12 -4.38 -24.88
CA SER A 134 -9.91 -2.96 -25.24
C SER A 134 -8.50 -2.48 -24.86
N THR A 135 -7.98 -1.48 -25.60
CA THR A 135 -6.72 -0.78 -25.28
C THR A 135 -6.68 -0.27 -23.84
N ARG A 136 -7.83 0.10 -23.28
CA ARG A 136 -8.00 0.51 -21.88
C ARG A 136 -7.69 -0.63 -20.91
N ASN A 137 -8.20 -1.83 -21.17
CA ASN A 137 -7.91 -3.00 -20.34
C ASN A 137 -6.40 -3.28 -20.35
N CYS A 138 -5.75 -3.13 -21.50
CA CYS A 138 -4.29 -3.25 -21.61
C CYS A 138 -3.55 -2.21 -20.78
N ILE A 139 -3.99 -0.94 -20.75
CA ILE A 139 -3.36 0.10 -19.93
C ILE A 139 -3.45 -0.23 -18.44
N TYR A 140 -4.63 -0.59 -17.94
CA TYR A 140 -4.83 -0.91 -16.52
C TYR A 140 -4.06 -2.15 -16.08
N ILE A 141 -4.17 -3.22 -16.86
CA ILE A 141 -3.42 -4.46 -16.61
C ILE A 141 -1.92 -4.17 -16.67
N GLY A 142 -1.47 -3.42 -17.67
CA GLY A 142 -0.08 -3.01 -17.85
C GLY A 142 0.46 -2.24 -16.64
N VAL A 143 -0.24 -1.19 -16.18
CA VAL A 143 0.18 -0.39 -15.02
C VAL A 143 0.24 -1.26 -13.76
N LEU A 144 -0.79 -2.06 -13.47
CA LEU A 144 -0.82 -2.92 -12.29
C LEU A 144 0.27 -3.99 -12.34
N MET A 145 0.51 -4.60 -13.51
CA MET A 145 1.61 -5.53 -13.71
C MET A 145 2.97 -4.87 -13.52
N SER A 146 3.19 -3.68 -14.11
CA SER A 146 4.43 -2.93 -13.93
C SER A 146 4.67 -2.61 -12.46
N LEU A 147 3.66 -2.13 -11.73
CA LEU A 147 3.75 -1.88 -10.29
C LEU A 147 4.06 -3.16 -9.51
N SER A 148 3.41 -4.28 -9.84
CA SER A 148 3.68 -5.60 -9.24
C SER A 148 5.14 -6.04 -9.45
N ILE A 149 5.66 -5.93 -10.67
CA ILE A 149 7.02 -6.33 -11.03
C ILE A 149 8.05 -5.41 -10.35
N LEU A 150 7.86 -4.08 -10.43
CA LEU A 150 8.79 -3.12 -9.83
C LEU A 150 8.87 -3.28 -8.31
N THR A 151 7.74 -3.48 -7.65
CA THR A 151 7.71 -3.71 -6.20
C THR A 151 8.32 -5.07 -5.82
N TYR A 152 8.08 -6.13 -6.61
CA TYR A 152 8.75 -7.42 -6.40
C TYR A 152 10.27 -7.33 -6.59
N TRP A 153 10.70 -6.62 -7.63
CA TRP A 153 12.11 -6.41 -7.93
C TRP A 153 12.80 -5.60 -6.83
N TYR A 154 12.14 -4.56 -6.31
CA TYR A 154 12.63 -3.81 -5.16
C TYR A 154 12.80 -4.71 -3.94
N TYR A 155 11.78 -5.52 -3.61
CA TYR A 155 11.84 -6.52 -2.54
C TYR A 155 13.04 -7.47 -2.72
N LYS A 156 13.20 -8.06 -3.91
CA LYS A 156 14.29 -9.02 -4.20
C LYS A 156 15.68 -8.39 -4.14
N THR A 157 15.78 -7.08 -4.36
CA THR A 157 17.04 -6.34 -4.33
C THR A 157 17.43 -5.94 -2.91
N HIS A 158 16.45 -5.60 -2.06
CA HIS A 158 16.68 -5.05 -0.72
C HIS A 158 16.32 -6.01 0.43
N SER A 159 15.84 -7.22 0.16
CA SER A 159 15.67 -8.23 1.21
C SER A 159 17.02 -8.68 1.75
N ILE A 160 17.19 -8.65 3.08
CA ILE A 160 18.43 -9.05 3.76
C ILE A 160 18.79 -10.54 3.50
N ALA A 161 17.87 -11.34 2.96
CA ALA A 161 18.11 -12.73 2.54
C ALA A 161 19.25 -12.94 1.51
N LYS A 162 19.85 -11.87 0.96
CA LYS A 162 21.03 -11.92 0.08
C LYS A 162 22.37 -11.56 0.76
N LEU A 163 22.38 -11.34 2.08
CA LEU A 163 23.61 -11.10 2.85
C LEU A 163 24.25 -12.40 3.41
N ASN A 164 23.79 -13.57 2.97
CA ASN A 164 24.43 -14.87 3.19
C ASN A 164 25.14 -15.34 1.92
#